data_AF-A0A349E7B5-F1
#
_entry.id   AF-A0A349E7B5-F1
#
_cell.length_a   1.000
_cell.length_b   1.000
_cell.length_c   1.000
_cell.angle_alpha   90.00
_cell.angle_beta   90.00
_cell.angle_gamma   90.00
#
_symmetry.space_group_name_H-M   'P 1'
#
loop_
_entity.id
_entity.type
_entity.pdbx_description
1 polymer ?
#
loop_
_entity_poly.entity_id
_entity_poly.type
_entity_poly.pdbx_seq_one_letter_code
_entity_poly.pdbx_strand_id
1 'polypeptide(L)'
;MRNMVAKEQEVQKEMPQLDVDFRMKFFRLNSGALRVTFTRRSPHHTTTSVALIGGSNRLSPGEISLAHRGVLSLDELSEFKPSVLDAMREPFEFDEISDSRANYSVNFSANFQL
;
A
#
# COMPACT_ATOMS: atom_id res chain seq x y z
N MET A 1 -40.50 -4.84 -21.97
CA MET A 1 -39.04 -4.94 -22.23
C MET A 1 -38.45 -3.57 -21.96
N ARG A 2 -37.83 -3.40 -20.78
CA ARG A 2 -36.37 -3.33 -20.62
C ARG A 2 -35.84 -2.02 -21.21
N ASN A 3 -35.49 -1.07 -20.33
CA ASN A 3 -34.29 -0.23 -20.41
C ASN A 3 -34.35 0.89 -19.35
N MET A 4 -34.19 0.51 -18.08
CA MET A 4 -33.85 1.43 -16.98
C MET A 4 -32.70 0.90 -16.10
N VAL A 5 -32.17 -0.29 -16.42
CA VAL A 5 -31.01 -0.91 -15.75
C VAL A 5 -29.68 -0.56 -16.45
N ALA A 6 -29.74 0.10 -17.61
CA ALA A 6 -28.55 0.40 -18.40
C ALA A 6 -27.82 1.70 -17.99
N LYS A 7 -28.40 2.53 -17.11
CA LYS A 7 -27.78 3.81 -16.70
C LYS A 7 -26.89 3.71 -15.45
N GLU A 8 -26.99 2.63 -14.69
CA GLU A 8 -26.13 2.37 -13.52
C GLU A 8 -24.76 1.82 -13.93
N GLN A 9 -24.61 1.33 -15.16
CA GLN A 9 -23.31 0.85 -15.68
C GLN A 9 -22.42 1.97 -16.25
N GLU A 10 -22.91 3.21 -16.32
CA GLU A 10 -22.20 4.30 -16.98
C GLU A 10 -21.42 5.20 -16.01
N VAL A 11 -21.63 5.09 -14.69
CA VAL A 11 -20.91 5.90 -13.69
C VAL A 11 -19.66 5.20 -13.14
N GLN A 12 -19.48 3.91 -13.41
CA GLN A 12 -18.27 3.17 -13.04
C GLN A 12 -17.09 3.35 -14.02
N LYS A 13 -17.26 4.14 -15.09
CA LYS A 13 -16.36 4.13 -16.26
C LYS A 13 -15.35 5.27 -16.35
N GLU A 14 -15.26 6.14 -15.35
CA GLU A 14 -14.24 7.19 -15.28
C GLU A 14 -13.50 7.17 -13.93
N MET A 15 -12.95 6.03 -13.57
CA MET A 15 -11.68 6.04 -12.84
C MET A 15 -10.60 5.70 -13.85
N PRO A 16 -9.66 6.62 -14.16
CA PRO A 16 -8.48 6.21 -14.88
C PRO A 16 -7.77 5.24 -13.94
N GLN A 17 -7.85 3.94 -14.26
CA GLN A 17 -6.89 2.99 -13.73
C GLN A 17 -5.55 3.60 -14.12
N LEU A 18 -4.81 4.09 -13.13
CA LEU A 18 -3.43 4.48 -13.32
C LEU A 18 -2.73 3.19 -13.71
N ASP A 19 -2.74 2.95 -15.01
CA ASP A 19 -2.20 1.78 -15.64
C ASP A 19 -0.77 1.69 -15.19
N VAL A 20 -0.41 0.51 -14.71
CA VAL A 20 0.93 0.18 -14.22
C VAL A 20 1.98 0.51 -15.30
N ASP A 21 1.52 0.58 -16.56
CA ASP A 21 2.24 1.06 -17.75
C ASP A 21 2.75 2.51 -17.64
N PHE A 22 2.03 3.41 -16.94
CA PHE A 22 2.47 4.80 -16.73
C PHE A 22 3.70 4.91 -15.81
N ARG A 23 3.90 3.93 -14.90
CA ARG A 23 5.11 3.85 -14.05
C ARG A 23 6.30 3.23 -14.79
N MET A 24 6.06 2.40 -15.80
CA MET A 24 7.12 1.74 -16.59
C MET A 24 7.72 2.65 -17.66
N LYS A 25 7.04 3.73 -18.04
CA LYS A 25 7.48 4.63 -19.12
C LYS A 25 8.71 5.49 -18.78
N PHE A 26 9.10 5.60 -17.51
CA PHE A 26 10.34 6.27 -17.09
C PHE A 26 11.60 5.39 -17.21
N PHE A 27 11.46 4.09 -17.52
CA PHE A 27 12.56 3.12 -17.52
C PHE A 27 13.37 3.06 -18.84
N ARG A 28 13.30 4.08 -19.68
CA ARG A 28 14.09 4.15 -20.93
C ARG A 28 14.86 5.49 -20.89
N LEU A 29 16.20 5.54 -20.87
CA LEU A 29 17.12 4.99 -21.87
C LEU A 29 18.59 5.00 -21.37
N ASN A 30 19.34 4.02 -21.86
CA ASN A 30 20.80 3.99 -22.11
C ASN A 30 21.76 3.58 -20.98
N SER A 31 22.61 2.60 -21.34
CA SER A 31 23.82 2.06 -20.69
C SER A 31 23.66 1.13 -19.47
N GLY A 32 23.61 -0.18 -19.73
CA GLY A 32 24.57 -1.11 -19.14
C GLY A 32 24.41 -1.56 -17.67
N ALA A 33 23.29 -1.33 -17.01
CA ALA A 33 23.00 -1.98 -15.72
C ALA A 33 21.49 -2.24 -15.59
N LEU A 34 21.10 -3.52 -15.47
CA LEU A 34 19.78 -3.87 -14.94
C LEU A 34 19.75 -3.44 -13.47
N ARG A 35 19.43 -2.17 -13.22
CA ARG A 35 19.26 -1.67 -11.86
C ARG A 35 17.90 -2.14 -11.37
N VAL A 36 17.90 -3.26 -10.64
CA VAL A 36 16.72 -3.71 -9.87
C VAL A 36 16.53 -2.71 -8.74
N THR A 37 15.72 -1.67 -8.97
CA THR A 37 15.31 -0.73 -7.93
C THR A 37 14.12 -1.33 -7.20
N PHE A 38 14.34 -1.88 -6.01
CA PHE A 38 13.26 -2.29 -5.12
C PHE A 38 12.89 -1.15 -4.16
N THR A 39 11.66 -1.14 -3.65
CA THR A 39 11.23 -0.15 -2.67
C THR A 39 11.78 -0.49 -1.30
N ARG A 40 12.52 0.42 -0.67
CA ARG A 40 13.00 0.27 0.71
C ARG A 40 12.33 1.31 1.59
N ARG A 41 11.73 0.88 2.69
CA ARG A 41 11.19 1.72 3.76
C ARG A 41 11.93 1.42 5.07
N SER A 42 12.15 2.45 5.87
CA SER A 42 12.89 2.34 7.14
C SER A 42 12.26 3.32 8.14
N PRO A 43 11.06 2.99 8.66
CA PRO A 43 10.38 3.85 9.63
C PRO A 43 11.18 3.93 10.93
N HIS A 44 11.30 5.13 11.48
CA HIS A 44 11.93 5.36 12.79
C HIS A 44 11.06 4.74 13.91
N HIS A 45 11.64 4.31 15.04
CA HIS A 45 10.91 3.70 16.17
C HIS A 45 9.86 4.64 16.82
N THR A 46 9.91 5.94 16.54
CA THR A 46 8.89 6.93 16.94
C THR A 46 7.67 6.98 16.01
N THR A 47 7.70 6.25 14.89
CA THR A 47 6.59 6.11 13.94
C THR A 47 5.33 5.62 14.64
N THR A 48 4.19 6.23 14.30
CA THR A 48 2.91 5.85 14.88
C THR A 48 2.33 4.63 14.16
N SER A 49 1.42 3.91 14.83
CA SER A 49 0.70 2.79 14.20
C SER A 49 -0.05 3.25 12.94
N VAL A 50 -0.63 4.44 12.97
CA VAL A 50 -1.32 5.06 11.81
C VAL A 50 -0.36 5.37 10.65
N ALA A 51 0.88 5.76 10.93
CA ALA A 51 1.87 5.99 9.86
C ALA A 51 2.41 4.66 9.30
N LEU A 52 2.51 3.62 10.13
CA LEU A 52 3.00 2.31 9.72
C LEU A 52 1.97 1.53 8.88
N ILE A 53 0.73 1.47 9.35
CA ILE A 53 -0.39 0.75 8.73
C ILE A 53 -1.08 1.61 7.67
N GLY A 54 -1.27 2.89 7.97
CA GLY A 54 -2.09 3.81 7.18
C GLY A 54 -3.40 4.15 7.89
N GLY A 55 -4.36 4.67 7.11
CA GLY A 55 -5.73 4.79 7.59
C GLY A 55 -6.02 5.96 8.55
N SER A 56 -5.33 7.10 8.40
CA SER A 56 -5.66 8.34 9.12
C SER A 56 -7.04 8.89 8.69
N ASN A 57 -7.20 10.21 8.59
CA ASN A 57 -8.50 10.82 8.22
C ASN A 57 -8.95 10.47 6.78
N ARG A 58 -8.05 9.95 5.94
CA ARG A 58 -8.34 9.43 4.60
C ARG A 58 -7.80 7.99 4.52
N LEU A 59 -8.45 7.16 3.70
CA LEU A 59 -7.92 5.85 3.32
C LEU A 59 -6.63 6.06 2.55
N SER A 60 -5.49 5.89 3.23
CA SER A 60 -4.15 6.10 2.67
C SER A 60 -3.23 4.95 3.10
N PRO A 61 -2.35 4.47 2.20
CA PRO A 61 -1.39 3.43 2.54
C PRO A 61 -0.38 3.93 3.58
N GLY A 62 0.02 3.06 4.50
CA GLY A 62 1.13 3.31 5.44
C GLY A 62 2.49 2.86 4.90
N GLU A 63 3.54 3.01 5.71
CA GLU A 63 4.91 2.60 5.36
C GLU A 63 5.01 1.12 4.98
N ILE A 64 4.23 0.23 5.62
CA ILE A 64 4.17 -1.19 5.26
C ILE A 64 3.67 -1.40 3.83
N SER A 65 2.52 -0.80 3.49
CA SER A 65 1.95 -0.94 2.16
C SER A 65 2.83 -0.28 1.09
N LEU A 66 3.53 0.80 1.46
CA LEU A 66 4.51 1.43 0.59
C LEU A 66 5.78 0.59 0.41
N ALA A 67 6.06 -0.36 1.32
CA ALA A 67 7.14 -1.33 1.22
C ALA A 67 6.74 -2.61 0.47
N HIS A 68 5.53 -2.69 -0.10
CA HIS A 68 5.06 -3.87 -0.83
C HIS A 68 6.05 -4.29 -1.94
N ARG A 69 6.38 -5.59 -1.97
CA ARG A 69 7.39 -6.24 -2.81
C ARG A 69 8.79 -5.64 -2.66
N GLY A 70 9.05 -5.09 -1.49
CA GLY A 70 10.28 -4.40 -1.13
C GLY A 70 10.81 -4.87 0.22
N VAL A 71 11.55 -3.99 0.89
CA VAL A 71 12.12 -4.23 2.22
C VAL A 71 11.60 -3.19 3.21
N LEU A 72 11.13 -3.65 4.36
CA LEU A 72 10.78 -2.83 5.52
C LEU A 72 11.81 -3.07 6.62
N SER A 73 12.72 -2.12 6.81
CA SER A 73 13.75 -2.20 7.85
C SER A 73 13.20 -1.67 9.17
N LEU A 74 13.31 -2.46 10.23
CA LEU A 74 12.99 -2.08 11.61
C LEU A 74 14.27 -2.21 12.45
N ASP A 75 15.15 -1.22 12.35
CA ASP A 75 16.25 -1.09 13.30
C ASP A 75 15.68 -0.70 14.66
N GLU A 76 16.19 -1.31 15.74
CA GLU A 76 15.77 -0.99 17.12
C GLU A 76 14.35 -1.44 17.50
N LEU A 77 13.98 -2.69 17.17
CA LEU A 77 12.69 -3.30 17.52
C LEU A 77 12.26 -3.11 18.99
N SER A 78 13.20 -3.11 19.95
CA SER A 78 12.90 -2.90 21.37
C SER A 78 12.41 -1.49 21.71
N GLU A 79 12.69 -0.51 20.86
CA GLU A 79 12.29 0.90 21.02
C GLU A 79 10.91 1.18 20.40
N PHE A 80 10.37 0.26 19.59
CA PHE A 80 9.03 0.40 19.04
C PHE A 80 7.97 0.26 20.14
N LYS A 81 6.94 1.08 20.05
CA LYS A 81 5.76 0.96 20.92
C LYS A 81 5.09 -0.40 20.69
N PRO A 82 4.66 -1.13 21.74
CA PRO A 82 4.01 -2.43 21.59
C PRO A 82 2.83 -2.41 20.63
N SER A 83 2.01 -1.36 20.66
CA SER A 83 0.86 -1.20 19.76
C SER A 83 1.22 -1.10 18.28
N VAL A 84 2.45 -0.66 17.95
CA VAL A 84 2.94 -0.60 16.57
C VAL A 84 3.35 -1.99 16.11
N LEU A 85 4.00 -2.78 16.96
CA LEU A 85 4.38 -4.16 16.67
C LEU A 85 3.15 -5.07 16.57
N ASP A 86 2.17 -4.88 17.45
CA ASP A 86 0.90 -5.62 17.41
C ASP A 86 0.16 -5.41 16.09
N ALA A 87 0.20 -4.17 15.57
CA ALA A 87 -0.42 -3.83 14.30
C ALA A 87 0.25 -4.52 13.09
N MET A 88 1.49 -5.00 13.23
CA MET A 88 2.17 -5.74 12.18
C MET A 88 1.71 -7.20 12.05
N ARG A 89 0.96 -7.74 13.03
CA ARG A 89 0.49 -9.13 12.98
C ARG A 89 -0.39 -9.40 11.77
N GLU A 90 -1.34 -8.51 11.47
CA GLU A 90 -2.22 -8.64 10.30
C GLU A 90 -1.43 -8.66 8.97
N PRO A 91 -0.53 -7.70 8.70
CA PRO A 91 0.36 -7.75 7.53
C PRO A 91 1.13 -9.05 7.36
N PHE A 92 1.66 -9.63 8.45
CA PHE A 92 2.43 -10.87 8.38
C PHE A 92 1.57 -12.12 8.17
N GLU A 93 0.29 -12.06 8.55
CA GLU A 93 -0.62 -13.20 8.44
C GLU A 93 -1.29 -13.24 7.07
N PHE A 94 -1.64 -12.08 6.51
CA PHE A 94 -2.48 -11.99 5.31
C PHE A 94 -1.81 -11.36 4.10
N ASP A 95 -0.59 -10.84 4.22
CA ASP A 95 0.09 -10.06 3.18
C ASP A 95 -0.72 -8.83 2.69
N GLU A 96 -1.72 -8.41 3.46
CA GLU A 96 -2.56 -7.24 3.22
C GLU A 96 -2.96 -6.55 4.53
N ILE A 97 -3.38 -5.29 4.41
CA ILE A 97 -3.96 -4.48 5.48
C ILE A 97 -5.36 -4.11 5.03
N SER A 98 -6.39 -4.51 5.79
CA SER A 98 -7.76 -4.12 5.51
C SER A 98 -8.17 -2.92 6.35
N ASP A 99 -8.59 -1.83 5.69
CA ASP A 99 -9.10 -0.64 6.36
C ASP A 99 -10.57 -0.40 5.97
N SER A 100 -11.46 -0.44 6.98
CA SER A 100 -12.91 -0.32 6.80
C SER A 100 -13.48 0.90 7.50
N ARG A 101 -14.31 1.66 6.79
CA ARG A 101 -15.00 2.87 7.27
C ARG A 101 -16.48 2.78 6.92
N ALA A 102 -17.29 3.64 7.54
CA ALA A 102 -18.75 3.64 7.41
C ALA A 102 -19.27 3.60 5.95
N ASN A 103 -18.53 4.19 5.00
CA ASN A 103 -18.96 4.28 3.61
C ASN A 103 -18.09 3.48 2.63
N TYR A 104 -16.88 3.04 3.02
CA TYR A 104 -15.91 2.43 2.10
C TYR A 104 -14.97 1.47 2.84
N SER A 105 -14.49 0.44 2.14
CA SER A 105 -13.46 -0.48 2.60
C SER A 105 -12.38 -0.59 1.53
N VAL A 106 -11.12 -0.62 1.93
CA VAL A 106 -9.96 -0.77 1.03
C VAL A 106 -8.97 -1.76 1.62
N ASN A 107 -8.40 -2.61 0.78
CA ASN A 107 -7.29 -3.47 1.13
C ASN A 107 -6.01 -2.94 0.49
N PHE A 108 -4.97 -2.76 1.30
CA PHE A 108 -3.65 -2.37 0.84
C PHE A 108 -2.71 -3.58 0.87
N SER A 109 -2.01 -3.86 -0.23
CA SER A 109 -1.03 -4.95 -0.28
C SER A 109 0.15 -4.67 0.65
N ALA A 110 0.59 -5.70 1.37
CA ALA A 110 1.59 -5.64 2.44
C ALA A 110 2.55 -6.84 2.43
N ASN A 111 2.73 -7.52 1.30
CA ASN A 111 3.82 -8.50 1.16
C ASN A 111 5.18 -7.77 1.09
N PHE A 112 6.03 -7.88 2.11
CA PHE A 112 7.37 -7.26 2.17
C PHE A 112 8.38 -8.18 2.85
N GLN A 113 9.66 -7.92 2.60
CA GLN A 113 10.77 -8.56 3.32
C GLN A 113 11.16 -7.71 4.53
N LEU A 114 11.37 -8.36 5.68
CA LEU A 114 12.02 -7.77 6.86
C LEU A 114 13.54 -7.87 6.78
#